data_AF-A0A399RUB9-F1
#
_entry.id   AF-A0A399RUB9-F1
#
_cell.length_a   1.000
_cell.length_b   1.000
_cell.length_c   1.000
_cell.angle_alpha   90.00
_cell.angle_beta   90.00
_cell.angle_gamma   90.00
#
_symmetry.space_group_name_H-M   'P 1'
#
loop_
_entity.id
_entity.type
_entity.pdbx_description
1 polymer ?
#
loop_
_entity_poly.entity_id
_entity_poly.type
_entity_poly.pdbx_seq_one_letter_code
_entity_poly.pdbx_strand_id
1 'polypeptide(L)' 'MKIEQYDIIELAEDLNANLKKGMCGTVVEKFSEDEFEIEVIDNKGSTVQLGNNFTFTVRKDQIIKI' A
#
# COMPACT_ATOMS: atom_id res chain seq x y z
N MET A 1 -4.64 10.32 12.20
CA MET A 1 -4.62 8.85 12.40
C MET A 1 -3.18 8.37 12.40
N LYS A 2 -2.81 7.46 13.29
CA LYS A 2 -1.44 6.91 13.37
C LYS A 2 -1.39 5.61 12.55
N ILE A 3 -0.44 5.54 11.60
CA ILE A 3 -0.16 4.36 10.79
C ILE A 3 1.11 3.71 11.34
N GLU A 4 1.03 2.40 11.53
CA GLU A 4 2.09 1.52 12.03
C GLU A 4 2.33 0.34 11.10
N GLN A 5 3.45 -0.34 11.29
CA GLN A 5 3.73 -1.59 10.60
C GLN A 5 2.63 -2.63 10.91
N TYR A 6 2.26 -3.40 9.89
CA TYR A 6 1.18 -4.39 9.85
C TYR A 6 -0.25 -3.82 9.89
N ASP A 7 -0.41 -2.49 9.85
CA ASP A 7 -1.73 -1.91 9.59
C ASP A 7 -2.23 -2.28 8.19
N ILE A 8 -3.53 -2.54 8.10
CA ILE A 8 -4.23 -2.69 6.83
C ILE A 8 -4.60 -1.31 6.31
N ILE A 9 -4.33 -1.09 5.03
CA ILE A 9 -4.60 0.16 4.35
C ILE A 9 -5.36 -0.09 3.05
N GLU A 10 -6.00 0.95 2.57
CA GLU A 10 -6.62 1.05 1.25
C GLU A 10 -5.95 2.19 0.47
N LEU A 11 -5.69 1.98 -0.82
CA LEU A 11 -5.18 3.04 -1.69
C LEU A 11 -6.26 4.11 -1.92
N ALA A 12 -5.97 5.36 -1.57
CA ALA A 12 -6.90 6.48 -1.69
C ALA A 12 -7.06 6.98 -3.13
N GLU A 13 -6.10 6.67 -4.00
CA GLU A 13 -6.01 7.09 -5.39
C GLU A 13 -5.32 6.03 -6.26
N ASP A 14 -5.41 6.21 -7.59
CA ASP A 14 -4.63 5.42 -8.55
C ASP A 14 -3.17 5.88 -8.51
N LEU A 15 -2.26 4.97 -8.13
CA LEU A 15 -0.83 5.29 -8.08
C LEU A 15 -0.13 4.99 -9.40
N ASN A 16 -0.57 3.94 -10.10
CA ASN A 16 -0.09 3.58 -11.43
C ASN A 16 -1.08 2.65 -12.17
N ALA A 17 -0.62 1.99 -13.24
CA ALA A 17 -1.44 1.07 -14.03
C ALA A 17 -1.87 -0.20 -13.26
N ASN A 18 -1.11 -0.63 -12.24
CA ASN A 18 -1.33 -1.86 -11.48
C ASN A 18 -1.84 -1.60 -10.05
N LEU A 19 -1.55 -0.43 -9.49
CA LEU A 19 -1.98 0.01 -8.16
C LEU A 19 -3.17 0.96 -8.30
N LYS A 20 -4.37 0.42 -8.06
CA LYS A 20 -5.64 1.11 -8.26
C LYS A 20 -6.27 1.54 -6.94
N LYS A 21 -6.97 2.68 -6.98
CA LYS A 21 -7.77 3.15 -5.85
C LYS A 21 -8.68 2.04 -5.34
N GLY A 22 -8.78 1.90 -4.03
CA GLY A 22 -9.59 0.89 -3.37
C GLY A 22 -8.90 -0.48 -3.22
N MET A 23 -7.71 -0.69 -3.77
CA MET A 23 -6.93 -1.88 -3.46
C MET A 23 -6.45 -1.85 -2.01
N CYS A 24 -6.51 -3.00 -1.35
CA CYS A 24 -6.05 -3.15 0.02
C CYS A 24 -4.59 -3.59 0.06
N GLY A 25 -3.89 -3.20 1.10
CA GLY A 25 -2.54 -3.63 1.36
C GLY A 25 -2.20 -3.66 2.84
N THR A 26 -1.00 -4.12 3.14
CA THR A 26 -0.43 -4.15 4.49
C THR A 26 0.82 -3.28 4.51
N VAL A 27 0.98 -2.45 5.55
CA VAL A 27 2.24 -1.75 5.80
C VAL A 27 3.29 -2.76 6.23
N VAL A 28 4.33 -2.95 5.42
CA VAL A 28 5.42 -3.89 5.73
C VAL A 28 6.59 -3.19 6.42
N GLU A 29 6.80 -1.90 6.16
CA GLU A 29 7.82 -1.08 6.83
C GLU A 29 7.36 0.38 6.94
N LYS A 30 7.82 1.07 7.99
CA LYS A 30 7.58 2.49 8.21
C LYS A 30 8.92 3.23 8.19
N PHE A 31 9.20 3.94 7.10
CA PHE A 31 10.42 4.72 6.97
C PHE A 31 10.35 6.05 7.73
N SER A 32 9.17 6.69 7.75
CA SER A 32 8.93 7.95 8.47
C SER A 32 7.47 8.09 8.91
N GLU A 33 7.08 9.27 9.40
CA GLU A 33 5.68 9.55 9.73
C GLU A 33 4.77 9.65 8.49
N ASP A 34 5.36 9.91 7.32
CA ASP A 34 4.64 10.19 6.08
C ASP A 34 4.98 9.23 4.94
N GLU A 35 5.93 8.31 5.13
CA GLU A 35 6.40 7.38 4.09
C GLU A 35 6.46 5.95 4.61
N PHE A 36 5.86 5.03 3.84
CA PHE A 36 5.65 3.64 4.21
C PHE A 36 5.97 2.74 3.03
N GLU A 37 6.42 1.52 3.33
CA GLU A 37 6.44 0.43 2.37
C GLU A 37 5.19 -0.44 2.59
N ILE A 38 4.51 -0.77 1.49
CA ILE A 38 3.30 -1.58 1.51
C ILE A 38 3.41 -2.79 0.58
N GLU A 39 2.75 -3.89 0.96
CA GLU A 39 2.41 -4.99 0.06
C GLU A 39 0.92 -4.87 -0.29
N VAL A 40 0.56 -4.89 -1.57
CA VAL A 40 -0.83 -4.69 -2.06
C VAL A 40 -1.37 -6.00 -2.62
N ILE A 41 -2.62 -6.30 -2.33
CA ILE A 41 -3.34 -7.46 -2.90
C ILE A 41 -4.30 -7.01 -4.00
N ASP A 42 -4.38 -7.78 -5.08
CA ASP A 42 -5.37 -7.59 -6.15
C ASP A 42 -6.75 -8.15 -5.75
N ASN A 43 -7.74 -7.96 -6.63
CA ASN A 43 -9.10 -8.46 -6.41
C ASN A 43 -9.24 -10.00 -6.42
N LYS A 44 -8.15 -10.73 -6.72
CA LYS A 44 -8.07 -12.19 -6.66
C LYS A 44 -7.33 -12.66 -5.40
N GLY A 45 -6.90 -11.75 -4.53
CA GLY A 45 -6.13 -12.04 -3.33
C GLY A 45 -4.68 -12.40 -3.61
N SER A 46 -4.13 -12.02 -4.77
CA SER A 46 -2.72 -12.21 -5.10
C SER A 46 -1.93 -10.93 -4.84
N THR A 47 -0.69 -11.05 -4.33
CA THR A 47 0.21 -9.91 -4.21
C THR A 47 0.47 -9.29 -5.57
N VAL A 48 0.30 -7.97 -5.68
CA VAL A 48 0.62 -7.21 -6.89
C VAL A 48 2.14 -7.19 -7.07
N GLN A 49 2.60 -7.66 -8.23
CA GLN A 49 4.02 -7.71 -8.58
C GLN A 49 4.31 -6.78 -9.77
N LEU A 50 5.38 -5.99 -9.68
CA LEU A 50 5.90 -5.19 -10.78
C LEU A 50 7.38 -5.52 -11.03
N GLY A 51 7.65 -6.29 -12.09
CA GLY A 51 8.99 -6.82 -12.32
C GLY A 51 9.36 -7.82 -11.22
N ASN A 52 10.42 -7.53 -10.45
CA ASN A 52 10.83 -8.34 -9.29
C ASN A 52 10.39 -7.75 -7.95
N ASN A 53 9.63 -6.64 -7.95
CA ASN A 53 9.19 -5.97 -6.73
C ASN A 53 7.78 -6.41 -6.34
N PHE A 54 7.60 -6.70 -5.06
CA PHE A 54 6.32 -7.07 -4.43
C PHE A 54 5.83 -6.02 -3.43
N THR A 55 6.67 -5.03 -3.15
CA THR A 55 6.40 -3.95 -2.23
C THR A 55 6.52 -2.61 -2.95
N PHE A 56 5.83 -1.61 -2.40
CA PHE A 56 5.74 -0.29 -2.99
C PHE A 56 5.84 0.78 -1.91
N THR A 57 6.59 1.85 -2.20
CA THR A 57 6.63 3.03 -1.34
C THR A 57 5.40 3.89 -1.59
N VAL A 58 4.73 4.29 -0.51
CA VAL A 58 3.57 5.19 -0.55
C VAL A 58 3.69 6.28 0.49
N ARG A 59 3.02 7.39 0.23
CA ARG A 59 2.87 8.48 1.19
C ARG A 59 1.57 8.36 1.96
N LYS A 60 1.54 8.96 3.16
CA LYS A 60 0.38 8.98 4.05
C LYS A 60 -0.90 9.50 3.42
N ASP A 61 -0.80 10.49 2.54
CA ASP A 61 -1.93 11.10 1.84
C ASP A 61 -2.49 10.22 0.72
N GLN A 62 -1.78 9.15 0.35
CA GLN A 62 -2.16 8.21 -0.69
C GLN A 62 -2.88 6.96 -0.16
N ILE A 63 -3.02 6.84 1.15
CA ILE A 63 -3.57 5.66 1.83
C ILE A 63 -4.55 6.02 2.92
N ILE A 64 -5.48 5.10 3.18
CA ILE A 64 -6.46 5.18 4.28
C ILE A 64 -6.28 3.93 5.12
N LYS A 65 -6.02 4.05 6.41
CA LYS A 65 -6.06 2.90 7.33
C LYS A 65 -7.51 2.49 7.56
N ILE A 66 -7.79 1.19 7.45
CA ILE A 66 -9.12 0.58 7.59
C ILE A 66 -9.19 -0.37 8.79
#